data_AF-A0A5E4IQH7-F1
#
_entry.id   AF-A0A5E4IQH7-F1
#
_cell.length_a   1.000
_cell.length_b   1.000
_cell.length_c   1.000
_cell.angle_alpha   90.00
_cell.angle_beta   90.00
_cell.angle_gamma   90.00
#
_symmetry.space_group_name_H-M   'P 1'
#
loop_
_entity.id
_entity.type
_entity.pdbx_description
1 polymer ?
#
loop_
_entity_poly.entity_id
_entity_poly.type
_entity_poly.pdbx_seq_one_letter_code
_entity_poly.pdbx_strand_id
1 'polypeptide(L)'
;MGSTLTAIYFAAAILALSMSAAASVVINEMELNPPEGEAEWVELYNSGNDSVDISGWTAAITDNGWVGKFSPVPAGTIISPGGFFVLNGSPSWNHENGGFATLYTASGEKVDETATREDALGNDFTYGRHPDGHDTNKDADWGLGYATKGKPNVR
;
A
#
# COMPACT_ATOMS: atom_id res chain seq x y z
N MET A 1 -7.26 -25.99 61.23
CA MET A 1 -8.20 -26.79 60.43
C MET A 1 -9.38 -25.88 60.08
N GLY A 2 -9.75 -25.55 58.85
CA GLY A 2 -9.21 -25.80 57.53
C GLY A 2 -9.74 -24.68 56.61
N SER A 3 -8.97 -24.41 55.56
CA SER A 3 -9.23 -23.46 54.48
C SER A 3 -10.43 -23.84 53.62
N THR A 4 -11.08 -22.85 53.00
CA THR A 4 -11.24 -22.82 51.52
C THR A 4 -11.60 -21.39 51.08
N LEU A 5 -10.66 -20.73 50.41
CA LEU A 5 -10.91 -19.56 49.56
C LEU A 5 -11.49 -20.08 48.24
N THR A 6 -12.72 -19.67 47.91
CA THR A 6 -13.34 -19.96 46.63
C THR A 6 -12.72 -19.05 45.57
N ALA A 7 -12.02 -19.65 44.60
CA ALA A 7 -11.53 -18.97 43.41
C ALA A 7 -12.69 -18.42 42.58
N ILE A 8 -12.56 -17.18 42.10
CA ILE A 8 -13.46 -16.62 41.07
C ILE A 8 -12.60 -16.31 39.84
N TYR A 9 -13.10 -16.83 38.72
CA TYR A 9 -12.50 -16.95 37.41
C TYR A 9 -12.08 -15.60 36.79
N PHE A 10 -10.86 -15.52 36.27
CA PHE A 10 -10.49 -14.53 35.26
C PHE A 10 -11.02 -15.00 33.90
N ALA A 11 -12.15 -14.44 33.46
CA ALA A 11 -12.50 -14.48 32.05
C ALA A 11 -11.68 -13.39 31.34
N ALA A 12 -10.51 -13.77 30.80
CA ALA A 12 -9.83 -12.93 29.84
C ALA A 12 -10.62 -13.00 28.53
N ALA A 13 -11.43 -12.00 28.25
CA ALA A 13 -11.98 -11.78 26.92
C ALA A 13 -10.81 -11.42 25.99
N ILE A 14 -10.30 -12.41 25.27
CA ILE A 14 -9.37 -12.18 24.16
C ILE A 14 -10.22 -11.60 23.02
N LEU A 15 -10.29 -10.28 22.96
CA LEU A 15 -10.81 -9.58 21.80
C LEU A 15 -9.72 -9.68 20.72
N ALA A 16 -9.74 -10.76 19.93
CA ALA A 16 -8.93 -10.83 18.73
C ALA A 16 -9.48 -9.78 17.75
N LEU A 17 -8.80 -8.64 17.66
CA LEU A 17 -9.01 -7.67 16.60
C LEU A 17 -8.63 -8.38 15.30
N SER A 18 -9.61 -8.92 14.58
CA SER A 18 -9.41 -9.31 13.19
C SER A 18 -9.14 -8.03 12.42
N MET A 19 -7.86 -7.69 12.25
CA MET A 19 -7.45 -6.71 11.26
C MET A 19 -8.02 -7.20 9.93
N SER A 20 -8.90 -6.40 9.32
CA SER A 20 -9.55 -6.81 8.06
C SER A 20 -8.46 -7.22 7.07
N ALA A 21 -8.63 -8.33 6.35
CA ALA A 21 -7.71 -8.75 5.30
C ALA A 21 -7.48 -7.63 4.25
N ALA A 22 -8.45 -6.72 4.07
CA ALA A 22 -8.25 -5.55 3.23
C ALA A 22 -7.30 -4.51 3.86
N ALA A 23 -7.33 -4.35 5.19
CA ALA A 23 -6.48 -3.40 5.91
C ALA A 23 -5.00 -3.83 6.00
N SER A 24 -4.66 -5.04 5.55
CA SER A 24 -3.27 -5.51 5.52
C SER A 24 -2.56 -5.26 4.19
N VAL A 25 -3.27 -4.83 3.15
CA VAL A 25 -2.65 -4.44 1.87
C VAL A 25 -2.47 -2.93 1.88
N VAL A 26 -1.23 -2.49 1.71
CA VAL A 26 -0.84 -1.08 1.72
C VAL A 26 -0.13 -0.71 0.43
N ILE A 27 -0.07 0.58 0.13
CA ILE A 27 0.79 1.11 -0.92
C ILE A 27 2.24 1.01 -0.44
N ASN A 28 3.09 0.32 -1.18
CA ASN A 28 4.48 0.05 -0.82
C ASN A 28 5.47 0.97 -1.51
N GLU A 29 5.25 1.26 -2.79
CA GLU A 29 6.16 2.05 -3.61
C GLU A 29 5.35 2.80 -4.67
N MET A 30 5.77 4.01 -5.01
CA MET A 30 5.15 4.79 -6.07
C MET A 30 6.19 5.55 -6.89
N GLU A 31 6.00 5.49 -8.20
CA GLU A 31 6.68 6.26 -9.23
C GLU A 31 5.81 7.47 -9.60
N LEU A 32 6.41 8.66 -9.61
CA LEU A 32 5.73 9.93 -9.87
C LEU A 32 6.33 10.72 -11.03
N ASN A 33 7.54 10.36 -11.48
CA ASN A 33 8.23 11.06 -12.56
C ASN A 33 9.24 10.13 -13.25
N PRO A 34 8.74 9.09 -13.96
CA PRO A 34 9.59 8.09 -14.57
C PRO A 34 10.43 8.69 -15.71
N PRO A 35 11.45 7.96 -16.21
CA PRO A 35 12.15 8.35 -17.42
C PRO A 35 11.20 8.55 -18.61
N GLU A 36 11.58 9.41 -19.56
CA GLU A 36 10.77 9.69 -20.75
C GLU A 36 10.35 8.40 -21.50
N GLY A 37 9.06 8.24 -21.73
CA GLY A 37 8.48 7.10 -22.44
C GLY A 37 8.09 5.91 -21.55
N GLU A 38 8.46 5.95 -20.27
CA GLU A 38 7.97 5.00 -19.25
C GLU A 38 6.67 5.51 -18.61
N ALA A 39 6.06 4.69 -17.76
CA ALA A 39 4.78 5.01 -17.12
C ALA A 39 4.91 5.02 -15.60
N GLU A 40 4.14 5.87 -14.93
CA GLU A 40 3.98 5.85 -13.48
C GLU A 40 3.37 4.52 -13.04
N TRP A 41 3.65 4.13 -11.81
CA TRP A 41 3.12 2.91 -11.24
C TRP A 41 3.01 3.00 -9.73
N VAL A 42 2.13 2.18 -9.18
CA VAL A 42 1.93 2.02 -7.74
C VAL A 42 2.09 0.53 -7.43
N GLU A 43 2.91 0.22 -6.45
CA GLU A 43 3.07 -1.12 -5.91
C GLU A 43 2.29 -1.26 -4.60
N LEU A 44 1.64 -2.40 -4.47
CA LEU A 44 0.95 -2.85 -3.28
C LEU A 44 1.78 -3.92 -2.59
N TYR A 45 1.73 -3.95 -1.26
CA TYR A 45 2.33 -5.01 -0.46
C TYR A 45 1.34 -5.51 0.58
N ASN A 46 1.29 -6.83 0.77
CA ASN A 46 0.51 -7.44 1.83
C ASN A 46 1.37 -7.62 3.09
N SER A 47 1.19 -6.73 4.06
CA SER A 47 1.86 -6.74 5.36
C SER A 47 1.20 -7.68 6.38
N GLY A 48 0.11 -8.34 5.99
CA GLY A 48 -0.63 -9.29 6.82
C GLY A 48 -0.05 -10.71 6.76
N ASN A 49 -0.65 -11.58 7.57
CA ASN A 49 -0.27 -13.00 7.67
C ASN A 49 -1.14 -13.93 6.81
N ASP A 50 -2.18 -13.40 6.17
CA ASP A 50 -3.11 -14.14 5.32
C ASP A 50 -3.04 -13.66 3.87
N SER A 51 -3.40 -14.53 2.92
CA SER A 51 -3.51 -14.12 1.51
C SER A 51 -4.75 -13.25 1.29
N VAL A 52 -4.63 -12.23 0.45
CA VAL A 52 -5.70 -11.26 0.17
C VAL A 52 -6.08 -11.30 -1.31
N ASP A 53 -7.34 -11.54 -1.61
CA ASP A 53 -7.89 -11.38 -2.95
C ASP A 53 -8.15 -9.88 -3.20
N ILE A 54 -7.41 -9.33 -4.16
CA ILE A 54 -7.48 -7.91 -4.54
C ILE A 54 -8.18 -7.72 -5.88
N SER A 55 -8.92 -8.72 -6.36
CA SER A 55 -9.70 -8.64 -7.60
C SER A 55 -10.57 -7.39 -7.64
N GLY A 56 -10.47 -6.60 -8.71
CA GLY A 56 -11.25 -5.38 -8.91
C GLY A 56 -10.82 -4.19 -8.05
N TRP A 57 -9.81 -4.32 -7.20
CA TRP A 57 -9.23 -3.16 -6.51
C TRP A 57 -8.65 -2.18 -7.53
N THR A 58 -8.54 -0.91 -7.13
CA THR A 58 -8.03 0.17 -7.98
C THR A 58 -7.12 1.09 -7.18
N ALA A 59 -6.25 1.80 -7.88
CA ALA A 59 -5.52 2.93 -7.32
C ALA A 59 -5.75 4.19 -8.15
N ALA A 60 -5.35 5.33 -7.61
CA ALA A 60 -5.21 6.57 -8.35
C ALA A 60 -4.01 7.38 -7.84
N ILE A 61 -3.36 8.13 -8.71
CA ILE A 61 -2.47 9.24 -8.34
C ILE A 61 -3.25 10.54 -8.54
N THR A 62 -3.24 11.41 -7.53
CA THR A 62 -3.85 12.74 -7.59
C THR A 62 -2.80 13.81 -7.40
N ASP A 63 -2.73 14.74 -8.34
CA ASP A 63 -1.73 15.81 -8.36
C ASP A 63 -2.40 17.14 -8.75
N ASN A 64 -2.47 18.09 -7.82
CA ASN A 64 -3.04 19.43 -8.05
C ASN A 64 -4.40 19.47 -8.81
N GLY A 65 -5.26 18.48 -8.56
CA GLY A 65 -6.59 18.35 -9.19
C GLY A 65 -6.63 17.49 -10.45
N TRP A 66 -5.47 17.13 -11.01
CA TRP A 66 -5.34 16.03 -11.96
C TRP A 66 -5.50 14.68 -11.25
N VAL A 67 -6.10 13.70 -11.92
CA VAL A 67 -6.31 12.35 -11.38
C VAL A 67 -6.00 11.29 -12.45
N GLY A 68 -4.93 10.53 -12.24
CA GLY A 68 -4.59 9.33 -13.00
C GLY A 68 -5.19 8.10 -12.35
N LYS A 69 -6.17 7.45 -13.00
CA LYS A 69 -6.82 6.23 -12.49
C LYS A 69 -6.20 4.98 -13.11
N PHE A 70 -5.74 4.07 -12.27
CA PHE A 70 -5.24 2.77 -12.70
C PHE A 70 -6.39 1.85 -13.11
N SER A 71 -6.11 0.90 -14.01
CA SER A 71 -7.09 -0.13 -14.38
C SER A 71 -7.39 -1.03 -13.18
N PRO A 72 -8.63 -1.55 -13.04
CA PRO A 72 -8.95 -2.51 -11.99
C PRO A 72 -8.05 -3.74 -12.04
N VAL A 73 -7.66 -4.23 -10.87
CA VAL A 73 -6.91 -5.48 -10.72
C VAL A 73 -7.69 -6.64 -11.37
N PRO A 74 -7.05 -7.48 -12.20
CA PRO A 74 -7.70 -8.64 -12.82
C PRO A 74 -8.34 -9.60 -11.81
N ALA A 75 -9.44 -10.24 -12.20
CA ALA A 75 -10.12 -11.23 -11.38
C ALA A 75 -9.23 -12.44 -11.06
N GLY A 76 -9.32 -12.94 -9.83
CA GLY A 76 -8.51 -14.05 -9.31
C GLY A 76 -7.11 -13.63 -8.84
N THR A 77 -6.83 -12.34 -8.73
CA THR A 77 -5.51 -11.86 -8.26
C THR A 77 -5.45 -11.92 -6.74
N ILE A 78 -4.50 -12.72 -6.23
CA ILE A 78 -4.29 -12.90 -4.80
C ILE A 78 -2.86 -12.50 -4.45
N ILE A 79 -2.70 -11.64 -3.44
CA ILE A 79 -1.39 -11.31 -2.85
C ILE A 79 -1.19 -12.18 -1.60
N SER A 80 -0.20 -13.06 -1.63
CA SER A 80 0.23 -13.83 -0.45
C SER A 80 0.89 -12.93 0.62
N PRO A 81 1.02 -13.38 1.88
CA PRO A 81 1.78 -12.66 2.90
C PRO A 81 3.19 -12.30 2.40
N GLY A 82 3.58 -11.04 2.55
CA GLY A 82 4.86 -10.53 2.04
C GLY A 82 4.96 -10.44 0.51
N GLY A 83 3.85 -10.63 -0.19
CA GLY A 83 3.77 -10.52 -1.64
C GLY A 83 3.55 -9.08 -2.12
N PHE A 84 3.86 -8.87 -3.40
CA PHE A 84 3.74 -7.59 -4.08
C PHE A 84 2.77 -7.67 -5.26
N PHE A 85 2.14 -6.55 -5.60
CA PHE A 85 1.41 -6.40 -6.85
C PHE A 85 1.60 -4.99 -7.42
N VAL A 86 1.83 -4.88 -8.72
CA VAL A 86 2.08 -3.58 -9.37
C VAL A 86 0.92 -3.21 -10.28
N LEU A 87 0.35 -2.04 -10.03
CA LEU A 87 -0.56 -1.34 -10.93
C LEU A 87 0.25 -0.41 -11.84
N ASN A 88 0.20 -0.63 -13.15
CA ASN A 88 0.87 0.22 -14.13
C ASN A 88 -0.10 1.29 -14.67
N GLY A 89 0.39 2.53 -14.73
CA GLY A 89 -0.33 3.68 -15.24
C GLY A 89 -0.27 3.72 -16.77
N SER A 90 -0.51 4.92 -17.31
CA SER A 90 -0.40 5.16 -18.76
C SER A 90 0.87 5.96 -19.05
N PRO A 91 1.67 5.59 -20.06
CA PRO A 91 2.82 6.41 -20.49
C PRO A 91 2.40 7.76 -21.10
N SER A 92 1.10 8.00 -21.24
CA SER A 92 0.54 9.26 -21.72
C SER A 92 0.09 10.18 -20.58
N TRP A 93 0.27 9.79 -19.32
CA TRP A 93 -0.01 10.67 -18.20
C TRP A 93 0.98 11.84 -18.19
N ASN A 94 0.47 13.00 -17.81
CA ASN A 94 1.22 14.24 -17.84
C ASN A 94 0.63 15.16 -16.76
N HIS A 95 1.35 15.25 -15.64
CA HIS A 95 1.00 16.06 -14.48
C HIS A 95 2.27 16.72 -13.91
N GLU A 96 2.19 17.42 -12.77
CA GLU A 96 3.26 18.28 -12.25
C GLU A 96 4.33 17.50 -11.46
N ASN A 97 4.56 16.24 -11.84
CA ASN A 97 5.55 15.33 -11.26
C ASN A 97 5.43 15.16 -9.73
N GLY A 98 4.23 15.30 -9.18
CA GLY A 98 3.96 15.10 -7.77
C GLY A 98 2.67 14.35 -7.51
N GLY A 99 2.17 14.50 -6.30
CA GLY A 99 0.85 14.01 -5.89
C GLY A 99 0.90 12.97 -4.78
N PHE A 100 -0.26 12.38 -4.52
CA PHE A 100 -0.42 11.27 -3.60
C PHE A 100 -1.15 10.11 -4.28
N ALA A 101 -0.83 8.90 -3.85
CA ALA A 101 -1.53 7.70 -4.30
C ALA A 101 -2.63 7.32 -3.31
N THR A 102 -3.77 6.84 -3.83
CA THR A 102 -4.87 6.29 -3.04
C THR A 102 -5.22 4.90 -3.53
N LEU A 103 -5.42 3.96 -2.61
CA LEU A 103 -5.83 2.59 -2.87
C LEU A 103 -7.29 2.39 -2.48
N TYR A 104 -8.05 1.69 -3.32
CA TYR A 104 -9.46 1.38 -3.10
C TYR A 104 -9.75 -0.11 -3.29
N THR A 105 -10.66 -0.63 -2.47
CA THR A 105 -11.26 -1.94 -2.69
C THR A 105 -12.13 -1.94 -3.96
N ALA A 106 -12.58 -3.11 -4.40
CA ALA A 106 -13.52 -3.24 -5.51
C ALA A 106 -14.88 -2.56 -5.29
N SER A 107 -15.29 -2.35 -4.04
CA SER A 107 -16.51 -1.60 -3.68
C SER A 107 -16.29 -0.08 -3.65
N GLY A 108 -15.06 0.39 -3.87
CA GLY A 108 -14.69 1.81 -3.83
C GLY A 108 -14.38 2.34 -2.43
N GLU A 109 -14.22 1.46 -1.43
CA GLU A 109 -13.80 1.87 -0.09
C GLU A 109 -12.30 2.17 -0.09
N LYS A 110 -11.90 3.28 0.53
CA LYS A 110 -10.48 3.65 0.64
C LYS A 110 -9.77 2.71 1.62
N VAL A 111 -8.65 2.14 1.17
CA VAL A 111 -7.80 1.21 1.94
C VAL A 111 -6.58 1.93 2.51
N ASP A 112 -5.85 2.65 1.66
CA ASP A 112 -4.62 3.35 2.01
C ASP A 112 -4.49 4.64 1.19
N GLU A 113 -3.71 5.60 1.69
CA GLU A 113 -3.43 6.87 1.04
C GLU A 113 -2.04 7.38 1.47
N THR A 114 -1.20 7.72 0.51
CA THR A 114 0.11 8.30 0.81
C THR A 114 -0.01 9.77 1.17
N ALA A 115 1.03 10.32 1.82
CA ALA A 115 1.22 11.76 1.82
C ALA A 115 1.50 12.28 0.41
N THR A 116 1.25 13.58 0.17
CA THR A 116 1.69 14.26 -1.05
C THR A 116 3.21 14.27 -1.13
N ARG A 117 3.75 13.94 -2.31
CA ARG A 117 5.18 13.96 -2.61
C ARG A 117 5.44 14.65 -3.94
N GLU A 118 6.71 14.97 -4.19
CA GLU A 118 7.19 15.60 -5.43
C GLU A 118 8.44 14.87 -5.90
N ASP A 119 8.53 14.54 -7.18
CA ASP A 119 9.74 14.01 -7.79
C ASP A 119 10.11 14.86 -9.01
N ALA A 120 11.20 15.64 -8.93
CA ALA A 120 11.61 16.51 -10.03
C ALA A 120 12.73 15.90 -10.91
N LEU A 121 13.09 14.62 -10.72
CA LEU A 121 14.31 14.06 -11.27
C LEU A 121 14.16 13.46 -12.68
N GLY A 122 12.96 13.01 -13.06
CA GLY A 122 12.71 12.37 -14.37
C GLY A 122 13.58 11.13 -14.58
N ASN A 123 13.72 10.31 -13.54
CA ASN A 123 14.60 9.15 -13.50
C ASN A 123 13.89 7.97 -12.86
N ASP A 124 14.60 6.84 -12.68
CA ASP A 124 14.03 5.62 -12.09
C ASP A 124 14.06 5.67 -10.54
N PHE A 125 13.85 6.85 -9.95
CA PHE A 125 13.72 6.99 -8.50
C PHE A 125 12.25 7.01 -8.12
N THR A 126 11.96 6.39 -6.98
CA THR A 126 10.59 6.21 -6.49
C THR A 126 10.55 6.38 -4.99
N TYR A 127 9.39 6.77 -4.49
CA TYR A 127 9.11 6.77 -3.07
C TYR A 127 8.67 5.39 -2.63
N GLY A 128 9.49 4.71 -1.82
CA GLY A 128 9.21 3.40 -1.27
C GLY A 128 9.17 3.40 0.25
N ARG A 129 8.27 2.62 0.84
CA ARG A 129 8.26 2.34 2.28
C ARG A 129 9.50 1.52 2.66
N HIS A 130 10.14 1.82 3.79
CA HIS A 130 11.23 1.00 4.30
C HIS A 130 11.12 0.82 5.83
N PRO A 131 10.92 -0.42 6.33
CA PRO A 131 10.79 -1.68 5.58
C PRO A 131 9.47 -1.78 4.78
N ASP A 132 9.37 -2.77 3.88
CA ASP A 132 8.16 -2.98 3.07
C ASP A 132 6.91 -3.11 3.93
N GLY A 133 5.83 -2.47 3.50
CA GLY A 133 4.55 -2.49 4.19
C GLY A 133 4.51 -1.79 5.55
N HIS A 134 5.58 -1.12 5.97
CA HIS A 134 5.62 -0.39 7.23
C HIS A 134 4.76 0.87 7.15
N ASP A 135 3.60 0.84 7.83
CA ASP A 135 2.67 1.95 7.83
C ASP A 135 2.36 2.47 9.24
N THR A 136 3.03 3.57 9.60
CA THR A 136 2.75 4.34 10.80
C THR A 136 2.00 5.63 10.49
N ASN A 137 1.55 5.80 9.24
CA ASN A 137 0.96 7.03 8.69
C ASN A 137 1.88 8.25 8.87
N LYS A 138 3.21 8.05 8.77
CA LYS A 138 4.20 9.11 8.93
C LYS A 138 5.11 9.16 7.72
N ASP A 139 5.66 10.36 7.49
CA ASP A 139 6.58 10.57 6.38
C ASP A 139 7.89 9.79 6.54
N ALA A 140 8.27 9.49 7.78
CA ALA A 140 9.44 8.66 8.12
C ALA A 140 9.34 7.20 7.65
N ASP A 141 8.15 6.75 7.22
CA ASP A 141 7.99 5.41 6.65
C ASP A 141 8.61 5.31 5.24
N TRP A 142 8.91 6.44 4.59
CA TRP A 142 9.21 6.51 3.17
C TRP A 142 10.63 7.04 2.87
N GLY A 143 11.23 6.53 1.80
CA GLY A 143 12.50 7.02 1.26
C GLY A 143 12.47 7.09 -0.27
N LEU A 144 13.14 8.11 -0.83
CA LEU A 144 13.38 8.24 -2.26
C LEU A 144 14.65 7.46 -2.63
N GLY A 145 14.57 6.58 -3.62
CA GLY A 145 15.70 5.79 -4.09
C GLY A 145 15.36 5.04 -5.37
N TYR A 146 16.30 4.22 -5.87
CA TYR A 146 16.07 3.43 -7.09
C TYR A 146 14.83 2.54 -6.98
N ALA A 147 14.07 2.48 -8.07
CA ALA A 147 12.91 1.63 -8.21
C ALA A 147 13.20 0.17 -7.83
N THR A 148 12.32 -0.41 -7.03
CA THR A 148 12.37 -1.81 -6.59
C THR A 148 11.14 -2.61 -7.03
N LYS A 149 10.50 -2.16 -8.11
CA LYS A 149 9.31 -2.76 -8.73
C LYS A 149 9.26 -4.30 -8.66
N GLY A 150 8.26 -4.81 -7.94
CA GLY A 150 7.95 -6.20 -7.68
C GLY A 150 8.87 -6.89 -6.67
N LYS A 151 9.66 -6.14 -5.89
CA LYS A 151 10.71 -6.64 -4.99
C LYS A 151 10.79 -5.80 -3.71
N PRO A 152 11.47 -6.31 -2.66
CA PRO A 152 11.69 -5.53 -1.45
C PRO A 152 12.40 -4.19 -1.68
N ASN A 153 11.90 -3.14 -1.03
CA ASN A 153 12.48 -1.81 -1.07
C ASN A 153 13.85 -1.74 -0.40
N VAL A 154 14.83 -1.20 -1.12
CA VAL A 154 16.16 -0.86 -0.59
C VAL A 154 16.26 0.67 -0.54
N ARG A 155 16.31 1.24 0.67
CA ARG A 155 16.33 2.69 0.92
C ARG A 155 17.35 3.04 2.01
#